data_AF-A3Z2J9-F1
#
_entry.id   AF-A3Z2J9-F1
#
_cell.length_a   1.000
_cell.length_b   1.000
_cell.length_c   1.000
_cell.angle_alpha   90.00
_cell.angle_beta   90.00
_cell.angle_gamma   90.00
#
_symmetry.space_group_name_H-M   'P 1'
#
loop_
_entity.id
_entity.type
_entity.pdbx_description
1 polymer ?
#
loop_
_entity_poly.entity_id
_entity_poly.type
_entity_poly.pdbx_seq_one_letter_code
_entity_poly.pdbx_strand_id
1 'polypeptide(L)'
;GLLGSRRVNPSRDLDENLLTRMAQQTGGEYFRARSLPELELIYESIDRLEPIELEGKFYRPVTELYVWPAGLAVILWLALFLVRHGRELVAETRRSKEEETHVG
;
A
#
# COMPACT_ATOMS: atom_id res chain seq x y z
N GLY A 1 -39.37 3.52 42.59
CA GLY A 1 -39.69 2.11 42.35
C GLY A 1 -39.09 1.68 41.02
N LEU A 2 -38.40 0.54 41.05
CA LEU A 2 -38.39 -0.49 40.00
C LEU A 2 -37.85 -0.09 38.60
N LEU A 3 -36.54 0.08 38.48
CA LEU A 3 -35.86 -0.08 37.19
C LEU A 3 -35.68 -1.60 36.93
N GLY A 4 -36.67 -2.21 36.28
CA GLY A 4 -36.59 -3.59 35.82
C GLY A 4 -35.67 -3.69 34.60
N SER A 5 -34.60 -4.48 34.71
CA SER A 5 -33.75 -4.85 33.57
C SER A 5 -34.56 -5.69 32.59
N ARG A 6 -35.14 -5.05 31.56
CA ARG A 6 -35.77 -5.78 30.46
C ARG A 6 -34.67 -6.53 29.72
N ARG A 7 -34.53 -7.83 30.00
CA ARG A 7 -33.75 -8.74 29.16
C ARG A 7 -34.49 -8.84 27.82
N VAL A 8 -34.04 -8.08 26.84
CA VAL A 8 -34.48 -8.25 25.46
C VAL A 8 -33.88 -9.55 24.98
N ASN A 9 -34.71 -10.54 24.65
CA ASN A 9 -34.29 -11.77 24.01
C ASN A 9 -34.45 -11.58 22.49
N PRO A 10 -33.39 -11.19 21.76
CA PRO A 10 -33.45 -10.95 20.32
C PRO A 10 -33.80 -12.22 19.51
N SER A 11 -33.75 -13.39 20.14
CA SER A 11 -33.98 -14.69 19.49
C SER A 11 -35.45 -15.11 19.44
N ARG A 12 -36.39 -14.32 19.98
CA ARG A 12 -37.81 -14.68 20.04
C ARG A 12 -38.52 -14.62 18.68
N ASP A 13 -38.13 -13.66 17.84
CA ASP A 13 -38.78 -13.39 16.56
C ASP A 13 -37.83 -13.69 15.36
N LEU A 14 -36.81 -14.53 15.58
CA LEU A 14 -35.77 -14.83 14.60
C LEU A 14 -36.23 -15.94 13.63
N ASP A 15 -36.18 -15.67 12.32
CA ASP A 15 -36.45 -16.68 11.28
C ASP A 15 -35.21 -17.54 11.02
N GLU A 16 -35.08 -18.60 11.80
CA GLU A 16 -33.97 -19.57 11.71
C GLU A 16 -33.93 -20.28 10.36
N ASN A 17 -35.08 -20.48 9.70
CA ASN A 17 -35.13 -21.13 8.40
C ASN A 17 -34.48 -20.25 7.33
N LEU A 18 -34.74 -18.94 7.38
CA LEU A 18 -34.12 -17.98 6.47
C LEU A 18 -32.59 -17.93 6.68
N LEU A 19 -32.14 -17.82 7.93
CA LEU A 19 -30.71 -17.74 8.26
C LEU A 19 -29.96 -19.02 7.89
N THR A 20 -30.57 -20.19 8.12
CA THR A 20 -30.00 -21.48 7.69
C THR A 20 -29.82 -21.54 6.18
N ARG A 21 -30.83 -21.10 5.41
CA ARG A 21 -30.73 -21.05 3.95
C ARG A 21 -29.63 -20.10 3.47
N MET A 22 -29.49 -18.92 4.08
CA MET A 22 -28.43 -17.98 3.72
C MET A 22 -27.05 -18.58 3.97
N ALA A 23 -26.82 -19.19 5.15
CA ALA A 23 -25.55 -19.82 5.48
C ALA A 23 -25.19 -20.93 4.48
N GLN A 24 -26.15 -21.79 4.15
CA GLN A 24 -25.97 -22.86 3.15
C GLN A 24 -25.64 -22.30 1.76
N GLN A 25 -26.28 -21.20 1.35
CA GLN A 25 -26.02 -20.56 0.06
C GLN A 25 -24.61 -19.98 -0.05
N THR A 26 -24.02 -19.52 1.06
CA THR A 26 -22.66 -18.97 1.08
C THR A 26 -21.60 -20.02 1.43
N GLY A 27 -21.99 -21.29 1.61
CA GLY A 27 -21.08 -22.36 2.04
C GLY A 27 -20.65 -22.29 3.50
N GLY A 28 -21.35 -21.50 4.32
CA GLY A 28 -21.14 -21.41 5.77
C GLY A 28 -22.14 -22.26 6.56
N GLU A 29 -22.00 -22.23 7.88
CA GLU A 29 -22.87 -22.97 8.81
C GLU A 29 -23.65 -22.00 9.71
N TYR A 30 -24.91 -22.34 10.00
CA TYR A 30 -25.76 -21.55 10.89
C TYR A 30 -25.60 -22.05 12.33
N PHE A 31 -25.31 -21.13 13.25
CA PHE A 31 -25.20 -21.41 14.67
C PHE A 31 -26.21 -20.60 15.48
N ARG A 32 -26.78 -21.22 16.52
CA ARG A 32 -27.73 -20.56 17.43
C ARG A 32 -27.28 -20.65 18.87
N ALA A 33 -26.75 -19.56 19.42
CA ALA A 33 -26.45 -19.45 20.84
C ALA A 33 -27.71 -19.05 21.65
N ARG A 34 -28.12 -19.91 22.59
CA ARG A 34 -29.19 -19.64 23.58
C ARG A 34 -28.62 -19.24 24.94
N SER A 35 -27.31 -19.34 25.11
CA SER A 35 -26.58 -19.00 26.34
C SER A 35 -25.14 -18.56 26.05
N LEU A 36 -24.49 -17.89 27.01
CA LEU A 36 -23.08 -17.48 26.89
C LEU A 36 -22.12 -18.67 26.68
N PRO A 37 -22.27 -19.82 27.39
CA PRO A 37 -21.41 -20.98 27.15
C PRO A 37 -21.54 -21.56 25.73
N GLU A 38 -22.76 -21.57 25.18
CA GLU A 38 -23.01 -22.05 23.81
C GLU A 38 -22.38 -21.14 22.76
N LEU A 39 -22.35 -19.83 23.02
CA LEU A 39 -21.66 -18.87 22.16
C LEU A 39 -20.15 -19.14 22.11
N GLU A 40 -19.54 -19.46 23.25
CA GLU A 40 -18.10 -19.74 23.33
C GLU A 40 -17.73 -21.02 22.57
N LEU A 41 -18.54 -22.08 22.69
CA LEU A 41 -18.39 -23.31 21.92
C LEU A 41 -18.51 -23.09 20.40
N ILE A 42 -19.39 -22.19 19.96
CA ILE A 42 -19.53 -21.83 18.55
C ILE A 42 -18.23 -21.18 18.06
N TYR A 43 -17.67 -20.24 18.80
CA TYR A 43 -16.39 -19.61 18.44
C TYR A 43 -15.22 -20.60 18.42
N GLU A 44 -15.13 -21.51 19.39
CA GLU A 44 -14.12 -22.58 19.36
C GLU A 44 -14.27 -23.49 18.12
N SER A 45 -15.50 -23.72 17.66
CA SER A 45 -15.76 -24.55 16.48
C SER A 45 -15.38 -23.83 15.19
N ILE A 46 -15.63 -22.51 15.10
CA ILE A 46 -15.25 -21.67 13.96
C ILE A 46 -13.71 -21.60 13.85
N ASP A 47 -13.02 -21.39 14.97
CA ASP A 47 -11.56 -21.26 15.02
C ASP A 47 -10.82 -22.55 14.55
N ARG A 48 -11.45 -23.71 14.74
CA ARG A 48 -10.91 -25.00 14.26
C ARG A 48 -11.02 -25.21 12.75
N LEU A 49 -11.94 -24.51 12.08
CA LEU A 49 -12.22 -24.69 10.65
C LEU A 49 -11.42 -23.74 9.76
N GLU A 50 -10.94 -22.62 10.30
CA GLU A 50 -9.96 -21.73 9.66
C GLU A 50 -8.64 -21.78 10.43
N PRO A 51 -7.75 -22.76 10.21
CA PRO A 51 -6.35 -22.48 10.42
C PRO A 51 -6.02 -21.34 9.46
N ILE A 52 -5.87 -20.13 9.99
CA ILE A 52 -5.36 -18.99 9.23
C ILE A 52 -3.94 -19.40 8.85
N GLU A 53 -3.79 -20.05 7.69
CA GLU A 53 -2.56 -20.02 6.96
C GLU A 53 -2.38 -18.53 6.64
N LEU A 54 -1.64 -17.84 7.49
CA LEU A 54 -1.10 -16.51 7.22
C LEU A 54 -0.14 -16.70 6.06
N GLU A 55 -0.72 -16.89 4.88
CA GLU A 55 -0.05 -17.28 3.66
C GLU A 55 0.74 -16.08 3.21
N GLY A 56 2.02 -16.09 3.58
CA GLY A 56 3.05 -15.20 3.10
C GLY A 56 2.93 -13.77 3.59
N LYS A 57 3.98 -13.30 4.26
CA LYS A 57 4.31 -11.88 4.20
C LYS A 57 4.31 -11.47 2.73
N PHE A 58 3.29 -10.72 2.28
CA PHE A 58 3.21 -10.21 0.91
C PHE A 58 4.40 -9.27 0.68
N TYR A 59 5.51 -9.83 0.22
CA TYR A 59 6.66 -9.06 -0.23
C TYR A 59 6.27 -8.47 -1.59
N ARG A 60 5.92 -7.18 -1.60
CA ARG A 60 5.77 -6.42 -2.84
C ARG A 60 7.13 -5.78 -3.17
N PRO A 61 7.92 -6.35 -4.09
CA PRO A 61 9.12 -5.67 -4.55
C PRO A 61 8.71 -4.35 -5.22
N VAL A 62 9.07 -3.24 -4.59
CA VAL A 62 8.96 -1.91 -5.19
C VAL A 62 10.26 -1.60 -5.91
N THR A 63 10.18 -1.36 -7.21
CA THR A 63 11.33 -0.90 -8.02
C THR A 63 11.27 0.61 -8.15
N GLU A 64 12.33 1.29 -7.70
CA GLU A 64 12.45 2.75 -7.80
C GLU A 64 12.92 3.16 -9.21
N LEU A 65 12.03 3.73 -10.03
CA LEU A 65 12.35 4.17 -11.40
C LEU A 65 12.87 5.61 -11.50
N TYR A 66 12.87 6.38 -10.40
CA TYR A 66 13.25 7.82 -10.44
C TYR A 66 14.73 8.06 -10.76
N VAL A 67 15.59 7.05 -10.60
CA VAL A 67 17.04 7.14 -10.87
C VAL A 67 17.31 7.48 -12.34
N TRP A 68 16.46 7.00 -13.26
CA TRP A 68 16.58 7.28 -14.69
C TRP A 68 16.40 8.76 -15.06
N PRO A 69 15.25 9.41 -14.74
CA PRO A 69 15.08 10.83 -15.02
C PRO A 69 16.05 11.71 -14.21
N ALA A 70 16.39 11.33 -12.97
CA ALA A 70 17.36 12.07 -12.16
C ALA A 70 18.77 12.05 -12.78
N GLY A 71 19.23 10.88 -13.22
CA GLY A 71 20.51 10.74 -13.91
C GLY A 71 20.56 11.53 -15.21
N LEU A 72 19.49 11.51 -16.01
CA LEU A 72 19.39 12.30 -17.24
C LEU A 72 19.49 13.80 -16.95
N ALA A 73 18.81 14.29 -15.91
CA ALA A 73 18.87 15.70 -15.53
C ALA A 73 20.29 16.14 -15.14
N VAL A 74 21.01 15.31 -14.37
CA VAL A 74 22.41 15.59 -13.98
C VAL A 74 23.32 15.63 -15.22
N ILE A 75 23.17 14.70 -16.15
CA ILE A 75 23.96 14.66 -17.39
C ILE A 75 23.71 15.91 -18.24
N LEU A 76 22.44 16.29 -18.42
CA LEU A 76 22.07 17.50 -19.17
C LEU A 76 22.63 18.77 -18.51
N TRP A 77 22.56 18.84 -17.18
CA TRP A 77 23.12 19.97 -16.43
C TRP A 77 24.64 20.07 -16.60
N LEU A 78 25.38 18.95 -16.47
CA LEU A 78 26.82 18.91 -16.71
C LEU A 78 27.18 19.28 -18.15
N ALA A 79 26.43 18.79 -19.13
CA ALA A 79 26.65 19.13 -20.54
C ALA A 79 26.48 20.63 -20.79
N LEU A 80 25.41 21.24 -20.27
CA LEU A 80 25.18 22.68 -20.37
C LEU A 80 26.26 23.48 -19.62
N PHE A 81 26.67 23.03 -18.45
CA PHE A 81 27.72 23.66 -17.66
C PHE A 81 29.05 23.70 -18.44
N LEU A 82 29.45 22.58 -19.04
CA LEU A 82 30.66 22.49 -19.85
C LEU A 82 30.57 23.34 -21.12
N VAL A 83 29.43 23.33 -21.81
CA VAL A 83 29.23 24.18 -22.99
C VAL A 83 29.30 25.66 -22.63
N ARG A 84 28.74 26.07 -21.49
CA ARG A 84 28.75 27.48 -21.06
C ARG A 84 30.17 27.96 -20.70
N HIS A 85 30.91 27.18 -19.90
CA HIS A 85 32.25 27.57 -19.45
C HIS A 85 33.33 27.30 -20.50
N GLY A 86 33.16 26.31 -21.38
CA GLY A 86 34.06 26.09 -22.51
C GLY A 86 34.02 27.24 -23.52
N ARG A 87 32.87 27.91 -23.68
CA ARG A 87 32.75 29.11 -24.53
C ARG A 87 33.49 30.32 -23.96
N GLU A 88 33.57 30.44 -22.64
CA GLU A 88 34.30 31.51 -21.95
C GLU A 88 35.83 31.33 -22.12
N LEU A 89 36.34 30.10 -21.92
CA LEU A 89 37.78 29.78 -22.09
C LEU A 89 38.27 29.87 -23.55
N VAL A 90 37.44 29.46 -24.51
CA VAL A 90 37.79 29.53 -25.94
C VAL A 90 37.75 30.98 -26.46
N ALA A 91 36.91 31.85 -25.90
CA ALA A 91 36.83 33.26 -26.28
C ALA A 91 38.08 34.05 -25.84
N GLU A 92 38.66 33.74 -24.68
CA GLU A 92 39.88 34.38 -24.17
C GLU A 92 41.12 33.96 -24.97
N THR A 93 41.21 32.69 -25.34
CA THR A 93 42.34 32.15 -26.12
C THR A 93 42.41 32.75 -27.53
N ARG A 94 41.28 33.11 -28.14
CA ARG A 94 41.23 33.70 -29.48
C ARG A 94 41.69 35.16 -29.51
N ARG A 95 41.45 35.92 -28.44
CA ARG A 95 41.82 37.34 -28.33
C ARG A 95 43.33 37.53 -28.12
N SER A 96 43.96 36.66 -27.32
CA SER A 96 45.43 36.67 -27.12
C SER A 96 46.19 36.34 -28.41
N LYS A 97 45.63 35.48 -29.29
CA LYS A 97 46.27 35.13 -30.57
C LYS A 97 46.16 36.26 -31.61
N GLU A 98 45.10 37.06 -31.60
CA GLU A 98 44.96 38.21 -32.51
C GLU A 98 45.90 39.38 -32.14
N GLU A 99 46.19 39.58 -30.85
CA GLU A 99 47.15 40.61 -30.39
C GLU A 99 48.62 40.28 -30.75
N GLU A 100 49.03 39.01 -30.72
CA GLU A 100 50.39 38.59 -31.13
C GLU A 100 50.62 38.66 -32.66
N THR A 101 49.56 38.61 -33.48
CA THR A 101 49.72 38.62 -34.95
C THR A 101 49.89 40.03 -35.53
N HIS A 102 49.66 41.08 -34.73
CA HIS A 102 49.70 42.49 -35.19
C HIS A 102 50.94 43.27 -34.71
N VAL A 103 51.84 42.62 -33.96
CA VAL A 103 53.11 43.21 -33.44
C VAL A 103 54.36 42.55 -34.08
N GLY A 104 54.17 41.64 -35.05
CA GLY A 104 55.25 41.02 -35.83
C GLY A 104 55.52 41.75 -37.15
#